data_AF-X1R3F5-F1
#
_entry.id   AF-X1R3F5-F1
#
_cell.length_a   1.000
_cell.length_b   1.000
_cell.length_c   1.000
_cell.angle_alpha   90.00
_cell.angle_beta   90.00
_cell.angle_gamma   90.00
#
_symmetry.space_group_name_H-M   'P 1'
#
loop_
_entity.id
_entity.type
_entity.pdbx_description
1 polymer ?
#
loop_
_entity_poly.entity_id
_entity_poly.type
_entity_poly.pdbx_seq_one_letter_code
_entity_poly.pdbx_strand_id
1 'polypeptide(L)'
;MAIKSKKGIIVVQPGNGKKERMQLNLTRERATAQTIENLITAGVLLRSEVARYEKVLDSCDNTQLVRLLLASHELREASGEIYRPYRPDARD
;
A
#
# COMPACT_ATOMS: atom_id res chain seq x y z
N MET A 1 -9.68 8.34 23.31
CA MET A 1 -9.37 7.61 22.06
C MET A 1 -8.55 6.40 22.44
N ALA A 2 -9.12 5.19 22.37
CA ALA A 2 -8.49 3.98 22.91
C ALA A 2 -8.14 3.01 21.79
N ILE A 3 -6.85 2.75 21.59
CA ILE A 3 -6.33 1.76 20.65
C ILE A 3 -6.21 0.44 21.41
N LYS A 4 -7.10 -0.53 21.14
CA LYS A 4 -6.95 -1.89 21.66
C LYS A 4 -6.15 -2.72 20.66
N SER A 5 -4.90 -3.03 21.01
CA SER A 5 -4.07 -3.99 20.28
C SER A 5 -4.38 -5.41 20.75
N LYS A 6 -4.89 -6.25 19.84
CA LYS A 6 -4.92 -7.71 20.01
C LYS A 6 -4.15 -8.27 18.81
N LYS A 7 -2.89 -8.65 19.05
CA LYS A 7 -1.95 -9.28 18.09
C LYS A 7 -2.03 -8.72 16.66
N GLY A 8 -1.21 -7.71 16.37
CA GLY A 8 -0.82 -7.33 15.00
C GLY A 8 -1.83 -6.52 14.17
N ILE A 9 -3.12 -6.55 14.50
CA ILE A 9 -4.13 -5.90 13.66
C ILE A 9 -4.36 -4.44 14.11
N ILE A 10 -3.83 -3.47 13.36
CA ILE A 10 -4.22 -2.06 13.49
C ILE A 10 -5.43 -1.82 12.58
N VAL A 11 -6.57 -1.45 13.17
CA VAL A 11 -7.79 -1.10 12.43
C VAL A 11 -7.79 0.42 12.23
N VAL A 12 -7.54 0.87 11.00
CA VAL A 12 -7.75 2.26 10.59
C VAL A 12 -9.11 2.33 9.87
N GLN A 13 -10.01 3.21 10.31
CA GLN A 13 -11.28 3.48 9.64
C GLN A 13 -11.13 4.73 8.76
N PRO A 14 -11.14 4.63 7.42
CA PRO A 14 -11.43 5.78 6.59
C PRO A 14 -12.96 6.00 6.52
N GLY A 15 -13.38 7.25 6.35
CA GLY A 15 -14.77 7.71 6.48
C GLY A 15 -15.77 7.22 5.42
N ASN A 16 -15.41 6.29 4.53
CA ASN A 16 -16.33 5.70 3.56
C ASN A 16 -16.52 4.21 3.87
N GLY A 17 -17.77 3.83 4.16
CA GLY A 17 -18.22 2.57 4.79
C GLY A 17 -17.89 1.24 4.09
N LYS A 18 -16.91 1.17 3.18
CA LYS A 18 -16.33 -0.10 2.70
C LYS A 18 -15.06 -0.38 3.51
N LYS A 19 -15.22 -1.16 4.58
CA LYS A 19 -14.10 -1.62 5.42
C LYS A 19 -13.36 -2.77 4.73
N GLU A 20 -12.57 -2.48 3.71
CA GLU A 20 -11.50 -3.41 3.36
C GLU A 20 -10.50 -3.40 4.51
N ARG A 21 -10.46 -4.53 5.23
CA ARG A 21 -9.57 -4.69 6.38
C ARG A 21 -8.15 -4.81 5.83
N MET A 22 -7.33 -3.79 6.03
CA MET A 22 -5.89 -3.92 5.83
C MET A 22 -5.37 -4.94 6.85
N GLN A 23 -5.08 -6.16 6.40
CA GLN A 23 -4.45 -7.18 7.24
C GLN A 23 -2.98 -6.83 7.42
N LEU A 24 -2.70 -6.10 8.50
CA LEU A 24 -1.36 -5.71 8.89
C LEU A 24 -0.64 -6.87 9.60
N ASN A 25 -0.05 -7.78 8.83
CA ASN A 25 0.99 -8.67 9.36
C ASN A 25 2.33 -7.90 9.30
N LEU A 26 2.62 -7.15 10.37
CA LEU A 26 3.72 -6.16 10.48
C LEU A 26 5.11 -6.79 10.67
N THR A 27 5.49 -7.79 9.86
CA THR A 27 6.90 -8.15 9.76
C THR A 27 7.60 -7.18 8.79
N ARG A 28 8.87 -6.86 9.07
CA ARG A 28 9.67 -5.94 8.23
C ARG A 28 9.73 -6.43 6.77
N GLU A 29 9.97 -7.73 6.59
CA GLU A 29 10.00 -8.40 5.28
C GLU A 29 8.69 -8.21 4.53
N ARG A 30 7.55 -8.41 5.20
CA ARG A 30 6.23 -8.29 4.57
C ARG A 30 5.86 -6.84 4.27
N ALA A 31 6.19 -5.91 5.16
CA ALA A 31 5.97 -4.48 4.92
C ALA A 31 6.79 -3.99 3.72
N THR A 32 8.02 -4.47 3.58
CA THR A 32 8.92 -4.18 2.44
C THR A 32 8.33 -4.72 1.14
N ALA A 33 7.97 -6.01 1.10
CA ALA A 33 7.37 -6.64 -0.07
C ALA A 33 6.06 -5.95 -0.50
N GLN A 34 5.19 -5.63 0.45
CA GLN A 34 3.92 -4.96 0.17
C GLN A 34 4.12 -3.54 -0.35
N THR A 35 5.09 -2.80 0.20
CA THR A 35 5.41 -1.44 -0.28
C THR A 35 5.87 -1.48 -1.74
N ILE A 36 6.76 -2.42 -2.08
CA ILE A 36 7.23 -2.62 -3.45
C ILE A 36 6.08 -2.96 -4.40
N GLU A 37 5.23 -3.93 -4.03
CA GLU A 37 4.08 -4.33 -4.84
C GLU A 37 3.12 -3.17 -5.08
N ASN A 38 2.82 -2.38 -4.04
CA ASN A 38 1.96 -1.21 -4.14
C ASN A 38 2.54 -0.17 -5.12
N LEU A 39 3.85 0.12 -5.03
CA LEU A 39 4.51 1.10 -5.90
C LEU A 39 4.61 0.62 -7.35
N ILE A 40 4.82 -0.68 -7.59
CA ILE A 40 4.77 -1.27 -8.93
C ILE A 40 3.36 -1.13 -9.51
N THR A 41 2.34 -1.49 -8.72
CA THR A 41 0.94 -1.40 -9.15
C THR A 41 0.53 0.04 -9.45
N ALA A 42 1.04 1.00 -8.67
CA ALA A 42 0.84 2.43 -8.89
C ALA A 42 1.63 3.00 -10.09
N GLY A 43 2.47 2.20 -10.75
CA GLY A 43 3.33 2.66 -11.85
C GLY A 43 4.49 3.57 -11.41
N VAL A 44 4.76 3.67 -10.10
CA VAL A 44 5.81 4.51 -9.52
C VAL A 44 7.17 3.81 -9.56
N LEU A 45 7.18 2.49 -9.40
CA LEU A 45 8.41 1.68 -9.39
C LEU A 45 8.40 0.66 -10.53
N LEU A 46 9.44 0.66 -11.36
CA LEU A 46 9.58 -0.37 -12.38
C LEU A 46 10.14 -1.67 -11.77
N ARG A 47 9.75 -2.82 -12.34
CA ARG A 47 10.23 -4.13 -11.87
C ARG A 47 11.76 -4.27 -11.91
N SER A 48 12.42 -3.59 -12.85
CA SER A 48 13.89 -3.60 -12.98
C SER A 48 14.60 -2.81 -11.86
N GLU A 49 13.86 -2.03 -11.08
CA GLU A 49 14.42 -1.14 -10.06
C GLU A 49 14.27 -1.70 -8.64
N VAL A 50 13.53 -2.79 -8.49
CA VAL A 50 13.19 -3.41 -7.20
C VAL A 50 14.42 -3.67 -6.35
N ALA A 51 15.45 -4.33 -6.89
CA ALA A 51 16.66 -4.65 -6.14
C ALA A 51 17.43 -3.42 -5.63
N ARG A 52 17.31 -2.27 -6.31
CA ARG A 52 17.89 -1.01 -5.81
C ARG A 52 17.02 -0.42 -4.71
N TYR A 53 15.70 -0.48 -4.87
CA TYR A 53 14.75 0.06 -3.91
C TYR A 53 14.71 -0.75 -2.61
N GLU A 54 14.89 -2.07 -2.66
CA GLU A 54 15.04 -2.93 -1.47
C GLU A 54 16.17 -2.44 -0.56
N LYS A 55 17.34 -2.07 -1.12
CA LYS A 55 18.45 -1.51 -0.36
C LYS A 55 18.10 -0.18 0.31
N VAL A 56 17.23 0.61 -0.30
CA VAL A 56 16.73 1.86 0.32
C VAL A 56 15.83 1.52 1.50
N LEU A 57 14.90 0.56 1.33
CA LEU A 57 14.01 0.12 2.41
C LEU A 57 14.76 -0.55 3.57
N ASP A 58 15.88 -1.21 3.30
CA ASP A 58 16.76 -1.77 4.34
C ASP A 58 17.33 -0.69 5.26
N SER A 59 17.53 0.53 4.78
CA SER A 59 17.99 1.67 5.58
C SER A 59 16.90 2.31 6.43
N CYS A 60 15.62 2.00 6.18
CA CYS A 60 14.51 2.59 6.91
C CYS A 60 14.39 2.01 8.32
N ASP A 61 14.14 2.86 9.31
CA ASP A 61 13.63 2.40 10.60
C ASP A 61 12.18 1.89 10.48
N ASN A 62 11.68 1.25 11.53
CA ASN A 62 10.32 0.68 11.51
C ASN A 62 9.22 1.75 11.37
N THR A 63 9.45 2.96 11.87
CA THR A 63 8.49 4.07 11.75
C THR A 63 8.44 4.58 10.31
N GLN A 64 9.60 4.76 9.68
CA GLN A 64 9.74 5.12 8.29
C GLN A 64 9.10 4.07 7.38
N LEU A 65 9.35 2.78 7.65
CA LEU A 65 8.78 1.69 6.86
C LEU A 65 7.25 1.64 6.94
N VAL A 66 6.67 1.88 8.14
CA VAL A 66 5.22 1.99 8.29
C VAL A 66 4.65 3.18 7.52
N ARG A 67 5.33 4.34 7.52
CA ARG A 67 4.91 5.51 6.74
C ARG A 67 4.96 5.24 5.23
N LEU A 68 6.02 4.61 4.76
CA LEU A 68 6.17 4.19 3.36
C LEU A 68 5.09 3.19 2.94
N LEU A 69 4.78 2.23 3.81
CA LEU A 69 3.70 1.28 3.55
C LEU A 69 2.35 1.98 3.39
N LEU A 70 2.02 2.93 4.27
CA LEU A 70 0.79 3.71 4.17
C LEU A 70 0.76 4.58 2.90
N ALA A 71 1.83 5.33 2.62
CA ALA A 71 1.91 6.18 1.44
C ALA A 71 1.83 5.37 0.13
N SER A 72 2.50 4.22 0.06
CA SER A 72 2.43 3.33 -1.11
C SER A 72 1.01 2.81 -1.34
N HIS A 73 0.28 2.50 -0.27
CA HIS A 73 -1.11 2.08 -0.35
C HIS A 73 -1.99 3.20 -0.87
N GLU A 74 -1.85 4.42 -0.34
CA GLU A 74 -2.57 5.60 -0.83
C GLU A 74 -2.28 5.87 -2.32
N LEU A 75 -1.03 5.74 -2.75
CA LEU A 75 -0.65 5.86 -4.16
C LEU A 75 -1.30 4.79 -5.04
N ARG A 76 -1.35 3.54 -4.56
CA ARG A 76 -2.03 2.45 -5.28
C ARG A 76 -3.53 2.71 -5.40
N GLU A 77 -4.18 3.16 -4.34
CA GLU A 77 -5.62 3.50 -4.39
C GLU A 77 -5.88 4.70 -5.31
N ALA A 78 -5.01 5.73 -5.25
CA ALA A 78 -5.07 6.88 -6.16
C ALA A 78 -4.82 6.49 -7.63
N SER A 79 -3.99 5.46 -7.87
CA SER A 79 -3.79 4.90 -9.21
C SER A 79 -4.99 4.09 -9.72
N GLY A 80 -6.02 3.87 -8.89
CA GLY A 80 -7.27 3.20 -9.21
C GLY A 80 -8.16 3.87 -10.28
N GLU A 81 -7.70 4.91 -10.98
CA GLU A 81 -8.28 5.39 -12.24
C GLU A 81 -7.40 5.18 -13.49
N ILE A 82 -6.14 4.74 -13.37
CA ILE A 82 -5.21 4.69 -14.51
C ILE A 82 -5.31 3.38 -15.32
N TYR A 83 -6.17 2.43 -14.91
CA TYR A 83 -6.67 1.39 -15.83
C TYR A 83 -8.19 1.21 -15.73
N ARG A 84 -8.94 2.19 -16.24
CA ARG A 84 -10.24 1.87 -16.85
C ARG A 84 -9.95 1.37 -18.27
N PRO A 85 -10.15 0.08 -18.61
CA PRO A 85 -10.28 -0.26 -20.01
C PRO A 85 -11.41 0.60 -20.59
N TYR A 86 -11.15 1.24 -21.73
CA TYR A 86 -12.15 1.97 -22.49
C TYR A 86 -13.43 1.11 -22.61
N ARG A 87 -14.55 1.60 -22.08
CA ARG A 87 -15.88 1.04 -22.30
C ARG A 87 -16.52 1.83 -23.45
N PRO A 88 -16.68 1.24 -24.65
CA PRO A 88 -17.32 1.91 -25.78
C PRO A 88 -18.83 2.13 -25.60
N ASP A 89 -19.41 1.64 -24.51
CA ASP A 89 -20.85 1.44 -24.29
C ASP A 89 -21.43 2.35 -23.19
N ALA A 90 -20.84 3.52 -22.94
CA ALA A 90 -21.56 4.63 -22.30
C ALA A 90 -22.50 5.30 -23.33
N ARG A 91 -23.49 4.52 -23.79
CA ARG A 91 -24.76 4.99 -24.36
C ARG A 91 -25.85 4.21 -23.65
N ASP A 92 -26.47 4.86 -22.66
CA ASP A 92 -27.86 5.34 -22.73
C ASP A 92 -28.19 6.12 -21.44
#